data_AF-A0AAE4ESM6-F1
#
_entry.id   AF-A0AAE4ESM6-F1
#
_cell.length_a   1.000
_cell.length_b   1.000
_cell.length_c   1.000
_cell.angle_alpha   90.00
_cell.angle_beta   90.00
_cell.angle_gamma   90.00
#
_symmetry.space_group_name_H-M   'P 1'
#
loop_
_entity.id
_entity.type
_entity.pdbx_description
1 polymer ?
#
loop_
_entity_poly.entity_id
_entity_poly.type
_entity_poly.pdbx_seq_one_letter_code
_entity_poly.pdbx_strand_id
1 'polypeptide(L)'
;MTGGGSRAALVIGSAFVHDIGSLFPVTMNLAGDELAFTFVSSCPSPDAVEEWVRRRSGTVVAGRVPRFFVDAGGRRIRVELAGSAIRALVVLADEVTAAPASVPRLGRWQDQMPCRVRGAMDELARMLSRCHHRAGGPAPLIDLELAYRPDREYETRVAGAHERVRAYIAPVRPVLAMRWRSATSAQRKAFLSEVPDGSPARGWLRRRRTTRIMGMEVEVAP
;
A
#
# COMPACT_ATOMS: atom_id res chain seq x y z
N MET A 1 0.78 -26.95 -2.74
CA MET A 1 1.52 -25.80 -3.30
C MET A 1 0.51 -24.82 -3.89
N THR A 2 0.04 -23.83 -3.12
CA THR A 2 -0.79 -22.76 -3.69
C THR A 2 0.13 -21.73 -4.32
N GLY A 3 0.06 -21.58 -5.64
CA GLY A 3 0.86 -20.64 -6.41
C GLY A 3 0.78 -19.22 -5.83
N GLY A 4 1.85 -18.82 -5.16
CA GLY A 4 2.06 -17.45 -4.70
C GLY A 4 2.62 -16.64 -5.86
N GLY A 5 1.93 -15.57 -6.21
CA GLY A 5 2.39 -14.61 -7.21
C GLY A 5 1.87 -13.23 -6.84
N SER A 6 2.47 -12.18 -7.40
CA SER A 6 2.17 -10.80 -7.03
C SER A 6 0.68 -10.46 -7.07
N ARG A 7 -0.06 -11.01 -8.04
CA ARG A 7 -1.52 -10.87 -8.10
C ARG A 7 -2.21 -11.42 -6.84
N ALA A 8 -1.89 -12.65 -6.43
CA ALA A 8 -2.52 -13.28 -5.27
C ALA A 8 -2.15 -12.53 -3.97
N ALA A 9 -0.89 -12.12 -3.84
CA ALA A 9 -0.43 -11.32 -2.72
C ALA A 9 -1.17 -9.98 -2.62
N LEU A 10 -1.38 -9.29 -3.75
CA LEU A 10 -2.16 -8.04 -3.80
C LEU A 10 -3.64 -8.24 -3.42
N VAL A 11 -4.29 -9.30 -3.91
CA VAL A 11 -5.70 -9.58 -3.57
C VAL A 11 -5.87 -9.88 -2.08
N ILE A 12 -5.04 -10.77 -1.54
CA ILE A 12 -5.11 -11.14 -0.12
C ILE A 12 -4.68 -9.93 0.74
N GLY A 13 -3.68 -9.18 0.31
CA GLY A 13 -3.23 -7.96 0.98
C GLY A 13 -4.29 -6.85 1.02
N SER A 14 -5.07 -6.70 -0.05
CA SER A 14 -6.18 -5.76 -0.12
C SER A 14 -7.28 -6.09 0.90
N ALA A 15 -7.67 -7.38 0.98
CA ALA A 15 -8.59 -7.86 2.01
C ALA A 15 -8.02 -7.65 3.42
N PHE A 16 -6.71 -7.87 3.58
CA PHE A 16 -6.03 -7.65 4.84
C PHE A 16 -6.02 -6.18 5.29
N VAL A 17 -5.80 -5.23 4.37
CA VAL A 17 -5.93 -3.79 4.65
C VAL A 17 -7.37 -3.44 5.04
N HIS A 18 -8.38 -4.06 4.42
CA HIS A 18 -9.77 -3.88 4.81
C HIS A 18 -10.04 -4.35 6.25
N ASP A 19 -9.57 -5.55 6.62
CA ASP A 19 -9.91 -6.21 7.89
C ASP A 19 -9.07 -5.76 9.08
N ILE A 20 -7.80 -5.37 8.88
CA ILE A 20 -7.01 -4.69 9.92
C ILE A 20 -7.65 -3.34 10.30
N GLY A 21 -8.44 -2.75 9.41
CA GLY A 21 -9.22 -1.54 9.65
C GLY A 21 -8.50 -0.28 9.18
N SER A 22 -8.99 0.88 9.60
CA SER A 22 -8.59 2.20 9.11
C SER A 22 -7.19 2.67 9.55
N LEU A 23 -6.26 1.75 9.82
CA LEU A 23 -4.91 2.10 10.23
C LEU A 23 -4.13 2.70 9.06
N PHE A 24 -3.42 3.79 9.30
CA PHE A 24 -2.67 4.49 8.26
C PHE A 24 -1.48 3.64 7.79
N PRO A 25 -1.42 3.20 6.51
CA PRO A 25 -0.27 2.47 5.97
C PRO A 25 0.90 3.43 5.76
N VAL A 26 1.94 3.35 6.58
CA VAL A 26 3.15 4.17 6.41
C VAL A 26 4.02 3.63 5.29
N THR A 27 4.15 2.31 5.23
CA THR A 27 4.92 1.62 4.19
C THR A 27 4.19 0.36 3.78
N MET A 28 4.43 -0.02 2.53
CA MET A 28 4.02 -1.29 1.95
C MET A 28 5.14 -1.73 1.01
N ASN A 29 5.58 -2.98 1.13
CA ASN A 29 6.56 -3.57 0.25
C ASN A 29 6.07 -4.94 -0.22
N LEU A 30 5.94 -5.10 -1.53
CA LEU A 30 5.71 -6.37 -2.20
C LEU A 30 7.02 -6.79 -2.86
N ALA A 31 7.49 -7.99 -2.58
CA ALA A 31 8.64 -8.60 -3.22
C ALA A 31 8.22 -9.93 -3.85
N GLY A 32 7.79 -9.91 -5.12
CA GLY A 32 7.19 -11.09 -5.74
C GLY A 32 5.85 -11.43 -5.10
N ASP A 33 5.80 -12.39 -4.18
CA ASP A 33 4.60 -12.83 -3.45
C ASP A 33 4.63 -12.52 -1.95
N GLU A 34 5.74 -11.99 -1.44
CA GLU A 34 5.87 -11.53 -0.05
C GLU A 34 5.38 -10.09 0.09
N LEU A 35 4.37 -9.87 0.93
CA LEU A 35 3.78 -8.54 1.13
C LEU A 35 3.88 -8.12 2.59
N ALA A 36 4.62 -7.04 2.85
CA ALA A 36 4.81 -6.49 4.17
C ALA A 36 4.23 -5.08 4.27
N PHE A 37 3.53 -4.81 5.37
CA PHE A 37 3.03 -3.47 5.71
C PHE A 37 3.64 -2.95 7.01
N THR A 38 3.80 -1.63 7.11
CA THR A 38 3.90 -0.94 8.40
C THR A 38 2.72 0.01 8.54
N PHE A 39 1.95 -0.13 9.61
CA PHE A 39 0.81 0.71 9.92
C PHE A 39 1.09 1.54 11.18
N VAL A 40 0.57 2.77 11.21
CA VAL A 40 0.46 3.54 12.45
C VAL A 40 -0.92 3.34 13.04
N SER A 41 -0.95 2.99 14.32
CA SER A 41 -2.15 2.97 15.13
C SER A 41 -2.31 4.26 15.92
N SER A 42 -3.55 4.74 15.98
CA SER A 42 -4.00 5.80 16.87
C SER A 42 -4.46 5.28 18.24
N CYS A 43 -4.21 4.00 18.56
CA CYS A 43 -4.52 3.44 19.88
C CYS A 43 -3.84 4.30 20.98
N PRO A 44 -4.61 4.79 21.98
CA PRO A 44 -4.09 5.73 22.97
C PRO A 44 -3.29 5.06 24.10
N SER A 45 -3.35 3.74 24.22
CA SER A 45 -2.69 3.00 25.31
C SER A 45 -2.43 1.53 24.92
N PRO A 46 -1.52 0.83 25.65
CA PRO A 46 -1.33 -0.62 25.53
C PRO A 46 -2.62 -1.43 25.75
N ASP A 47 -3.48 -1.05 26.70
CA ASP A 47 -4.75 -1.76 26.93
C ASP A 47 -5.69 -1.67 25.71
N ALA A 48 -5.69 -0.51 25.04
CA ALA A 48 -6.44 -0.33 23.80
C ALA A 48 -5.88 -1.17 22.64
N VAL A 49 -4.57 -1.49 22.68
CA VAL A 49 -3.94 -2.42 21.73
C VAL A 49 -4.43 -3.84 21.97
N GLU A 50 -4.47 -4.31 23.22
CA GLU A 50 -5.00 -5.64 23.54
C GLU A 50 -6.47 -5.78 23.14
N GLU A 51 -7.29 -4.77 23.40
CA GLU A 51 -8.69 -4.77 22.98
C GLU A 51 -8.82 -4.77 21.45
N TRP A 52 -7.99 -3.99 20.75
CA TRP A 52 -7.95 -3.96 19.28
C TRP A 52 -7.60 -5.35 18.70
N VAL A 53 -6.62 -6.04 19.29
CA VAL A 53 -6.23 -7.41 18.93
C VAL A 53 -7.37 -8.38 19.23
N ARG A 54 -7.98 -8.29 20.41
CA ARG A 54 -9.08 -9.18 20.83
C ARG A 54 -10.27 -9.10 19.88
N ARG A 55 -10.69 -7.90 19.48
CA ARG A 55 -11.80 -7.68 18.53
C ARG A 55 -11.54 -8.27 17.14
N ARG A 56 -10.27 -8.47 16.77
CA ARG A 56 -9.85 -9.00 15.47
C ARG A 56 -9.34 -10.43 15.54
N SER A 57 -9.17 -10.95 16.75
CA SER A 57 -8.81 -12.35 16.96
C SER A 57 -10.02 -13.21 16.61
N GLY A 58 -9.81 -14.20 15.74
CA GLY A 58 -10.87 -15.07 15.26
C GLY A 58 -11.62 -14.56 14.02
N THR A 59 -11.29 -13.39 13.48
CA THR A 59 -11.76 -13.01 12.14
C THR A 59 -11.01 -13.78 11.07
N VAL A 60 -11.68 -14.07 9.96
CA VAL A 60 -11.07 -14.75 8.81
C VAL A 60 -10.90 -13.74 7.68
N VAL A 61 -9.64 -13.47 7.33
CA VAL A 61 -9.25 -12.53 6.28
C VAL A 61 -8.90 -13.31 5.03
N ALA A 62 -9.68 -13.13 3.96
CA ALA A 62 -9.50 -13.85 2.69
C ALA A 62 -9.31 -15.38 2.88
N GLY A 63 -10.13 -15.98 3.75
CA GLY A 63 -10.08 -17.40 4.07
C GLY A 63 -8.93 -17.83 4.99
N ARG A 64 -8.19 -16.89 5.58
CA ARG A 64 -7.01 -17.14 6.43
C ARG A 64 -7.15 -16.50 7.80
N VAL A 65 -6.52 -17.10 8.80
CA VAL A 65 -6.57 -16.62 10.19
C VAL A 65 -5.38 -15.68 10.45
N PRO A 66 -5.60 -14.41 10.84
CA PRO A 66 -4.54 -13.52 11.27
C PRO A 66 -4.02 -13.94 12.65
N ARG A 67 -2.70 -13.92 12.80
CA ARG A 67 -2.00 -14.19 14.07
C ARG A 67 -1.38 -12.90 14.56
N PHE A 68 -1.66 -12.54 15.80
CA PHE A 68 -1.18 -11.30 16.42
C PHE A 68 -0.11 -11.64 17.44
N PHE A 69 1.01 -10.93 17.39
CA PHE A 69 2.09 -11.00 18.37
C PHE A 69 2.34 -9.61 18.89
N VAL A 70 1.99 -9.37 20.15
CA VAL A 70 2.19 -8.09 20.83
C VAL A 70 3.56 -8.13 21.50
N ASP A 71 4.34 -7.07 21.36
CA ASP A 71 5.62 -6.95 22.07
C ASP A 71 5.43 -6.75 23.58
N ALA A 72 6.50 -6.97 24.36
CA ALA A 72 6.43 -6.90 25.82
C ALA A 72 6.03 -5.50 26.36
N GLY A 73 6.12 -4.45 25.53
CA GLY A 73 5.72 -3.09 25.88
C GLY A 73 4.33 -2.68 25.42
N GLY A 74 3.60 -3.53 24.68
CA GLY A 74 2.31 -3.21 24.07
C GLY A 74 2.37 -2.08 23.04
N ARG A 75 3.55 -1.80 22.49
CA ARG A 75 3.79 -0.67 21.56
C ARG A 75 3.82 -1.10 20.11
N ARG A 76 4.09 -2.39 19.87
CA ARG A 76 4.18 -2.96 18.53
C ARG A 76 3.38 -4.25 18.45
N ILE A 77 2.64 -4.38 17.36
CA ILE A 77 1.89 -5.59 17.04
C ILE A 77 2.41 -6.12 15.72
N ARG A 78 2.99 -7.31 15.73
CA ARG A 78 3.24 -8.05 14.50
C ARG A 78 1.99 -8.84 14.15
N VAL A 79 1.55 -8.72 12.92
CA VAL A 79 0.42 -9.48 12.37
C VAL A 79 0.93 -10.36 11.24
N GLU A 80 0.64 -11.64 11.28
CA GLU A 80 0.98 -12.59 10.22
C GLU A 80 -0.27 -13.33 9.78
N LEU A 81 -0.51 -13.41 8.47
CA LEU A 81 -1.67 -14.12 7.95
C LEU A 81 -1.30 -15.58 7.69
N ALA A 82 -1.93 -16.52 8.42
CA ALA A 82 -1.56 -17.92 8.36
C ALA A 82 -1.73 -18.50 6.95
N GLY A 83 -0.70 -19.21 6.46
CA GLY A 83 -0.72 -19.79 5.11
C GLY A 83 -0.55 -18.76 3.98
N SER A 84 0.02 -17.59 4.26
CA SER A 84 0.51 -16.65 3.24
C SER A 84 1.81 -15.98 3.67
N ALA A 85 2.47 -15.30 2.72
CA ALA A 85 3.65 -14.49 2.98
C ALA A 85 3.29 -13.02 3.33
N ILE A 86 2.10 -12.80 3.91
CA ILE A 86 1.61 -11.46 4.24
C ILE A 86 1.84 -11.16 5.71
N ARG A 87 2.51 -10.04 5.95
CA ARG A 87 2.92 -9.60 7.28
C ARG A 87 2.61 -8.13 7.46
N ALA A 88 2.37 -7.73 8.70
CA ALA A 88 2.31 -6.33 9.09
C ALA A 88 2.99 -6.08 10.42
N LEU A 89 3.48 -4.86 10.56
CA LEU A 89 3.89 -4.27 11.81
C LEU A 89 2.98 -3.07 12.09
N VAL A 90 2.24 -3.10 13.19
CA VAL A 90 1.48 -1.96 13.69
C VAL A 90 2.30 -1.30 14.79
N VAL A 91 2.60 -0.01 14.64
CA VAL A 91 3.32 0.81 15.61
C VAL A 91 2.41 1.89 16.18
N LEU A 92 2.56 2.23 17.45
CA LEU A 92 1.85 3.37 18.04
C LEU A 92 2.38 4.70 17.48
N ALA A 93 1.49 5.69 17.34
CA ALA A 93 1.81 7.02 16.81
C ALA A 93 3.00 7.71 17.52
N ASP A 94 3.10 7.52 18.84
CA ASP A 94 4.16 8.11 19.67
C ASP A 94 5.55 7.54 19.41
N GLU A 95 5.68 6.39 18.73
CA GLU A 95 6.98 5.84 18.32
C GLU A 95 7.45 6.41 16.98
N VAL A 96 6.55 6.88 16.12
CA VAL A 96 6.88 7.38 14.77
C VAL A 96 7.38 8.82 14.79
N THR A 97 7.06 9.57 15.85
CA THR A 97 7.54 10.94 16.08
C THR A 97 9.03 11.03 16.43
N ALA A 98 9.73 9.91 16.63
CA ALA A 98 11.17 9.86 16.97
C ALA A 98 12.12 9.60 15.76
N ALA A 99 11.61 9.43 14.54
CA ALA A 99 12.40 9.27 13.30
C ALA A 99 12.21 10.49 12.35
N PRO A 100 13.22 10.85 11.52
CA PRO A 100 13.41 12.24 11.07
C PRO A 100 12.35 12.71 10.08
N ALA A 101 11.77 13.89 10.35
CA ALA A 101 11.20 14.93 9.46
C ALA A 101 10.29 14.57 8.25
N SER A 102 10.07 13.31 7.88
CA SER A 102 9.39 12.92 6.65
C SER A 102 8.00 12.33 6.85
N VAL A 103 7.54 12.14 8.09
CA VAL A 103 6.14 11.80 8.35
C VAL A 103 5.39 13.12 8.59
N PRO A 104 4.68 13.66 7.58
CA PRO A 104 3.87 14.85 7.77
C PRO A 104 2.92 14.65 8.94
N ARG A 105 2.75 15.70 9.76
CA ARG A 105 1.90 15.70 10.96
C ARG A 105 0.60 14.93 10.70
N LEU A 106 0.31 13.99 11.60
CA LEU A 106 -0.89 13.16 11.54
C LEU A 106 -2.11 14.09 11.43
N GLY A 107 -2.99 13.82 10.46
CA GLY A 107 -4.14 14.66 10.15
C GLY A 107 -5.24 13.85 9.46
N ARG A 108 -6.46 14.42 9.36
CA ARG A 108 -7.66 13.74 8.84
C ARG A 108 -7.51 13.16 7.43
N TRP A 109 -6.56 13.66 6.63
CA TRP A 109 -6.24 13.10 5.32
C TRP A 109 -5.78 11.63 5.37
N GLN A 110 -5.24 11.16 6.50
CA GLN A 110 -4.78 9.78 6.69
C GLN A 110 -5.92 8.77 6.70
N ASP A 111 -7.10 9.17 7.18
CA ASP A 111 -8.30 8.33 7.27
C ASP A 111 -8.72 7.80 5.89
N GLN A 112 -8.35 8.49 4.81
CA GLN A 112 -8.65 8.10 3.42
C GLN A 112 -7.61 7.17 2.81
N MET A 113 -6.42 7.09 3.40
CA MET A 113 -5.28 6.42 2.80
C MET A 113 -5.41 4.89 2.73
N PRO A 114 -5.93 4.19 3.76
CA PRO A 114 -6.16 2.74 3.68
C PRO A 114 -7.05 2.37 2.49
N CYS A 115 -8.13 3.12 2.27
CA CYS A 115 -9.04 2.92 1.15
C CYS A 115 -8.36 3.16 -0.21
N ARG A 116 -7.51 4.19 -0.34
CA ARG A 116 -6.76 4.46 -1.57
C ARG A 116 -5.74 3.37 -1.88
N VAL A 117 -4.94 2.98 -0.88
CA VAL A 117 -3.96 1.90 -1.00
C VAL A 117 -4.63 0.60 -1.41
N ARG A 118 -5.74 0.24 -0.74
CA ARG A 118 -6.55 -0.93 -1.08
C ARG A 118 -7.04 -0.89 -2.53
N GLY A 119 -7.65 0.22 -2.94
CA GLY A 119 -8.15 0.38 -4.31
C GLY A 119 -7.05 0.25 -5.37
N ALA A 120 -5.86 0.83 -5.11
CA ALA A 120 -4.74 0.71 -6.02
C ALA A 120 -4.19 -0.73 -6.10
N MET A 121 -4.14 -1.45 -4.98
CA MET A 121 -3.74 -2.87 -4.96
C MET A 121 -4.72 -3.75 -5.76
N ASP A 122 -6.03 -3.55 -5.57
CA ASP A 122 -7.06 -4.27 -6.31
C ASP A 122 -6.94 -4.02 -7.83
N GLU A 123 -6.74 -2.77 -8.24
CA GLU A 123 -6.62 -2.45 -9.65
C GLU A 123 -5.31 -2.98 -10.25
N LEU A 124 -4.19 -2.90 -9.53
CA LEU A 124 -2.94 -3.53 -9.97
C LEU A 124 -3.08 -5.06 -10.12
N ALA A 125 -3.77 -5.72 -9.19
CA ALA A 125 -4.03 -7.15 -9.30
C ALA A 125 -4.87 -7.50 -10.55
N ARG A 126 -5.87 -6.66 -10.87
CA ARG A 126 -6.68 -6.81 -12.09
C ARG A 126 -5.86 -6.57 -13.36
N MET A 127 -5.05 -5.52 -13.41
CA MET A 127 -4.15 -5.23 -14.54
C MET A 127 -3.16 -6.38 -14.77
N LEU A 128 -2.54 -6.92 -13.70
CA LEU A 128 -1.65 -8.08 -13.81
C LEU A 128 -2.39 -9.33 -14.34
N SER A 129 -3.64 -9.53 -13.91
CA SER A 129 -4.49 -10.62 -14.40
C SER A 129 -4.79 -10.48 -15.89
N ARG A 130 -5.21 -9.29 -16.34
CA ARG A 130 -5.53 -9.02 -17.75
C ARG A 130 -4.30 -9.12 -18.64
N CYS A 131 -3.18 -8.57 -18.19
CA CYS A 131 -1.86 -8.70 -18.82
C CYS A 131 -1.48 -10.17 -19.05
N HIS A 132 -1.55 -11.00 -18.00
CA HIS A 132 -1.24 -12.43 -18.09
C HIS A 132 -2.19 -13.16 -19.04
N HIS A 133 -3.50 -12.89 -18.96
CA HIS A 133 -4.49 -13.51 -19.84
C HIS A 133 -4.28 -13.14 -21.32
N ARG A 134 -3.97 -11.88 -21.60
CA ARG A 134 -3.78 -11.36 -22.97
C ARG A 134 -2.46 -11.81 -23.61
N ALA A 135 -1.37 -11.83 -22.84
CA ALA A 135 -0.03 -12.11 -23.36
C ALA A 135 0.41 -13.57 -23.16
N GLY A 136 -0.30 -14.36 -22.35
CA GLY A 136 0.07 -15.72 -21.99
C GLY A 136 1.39 -15.79 -21.19
N GLY A 137 1.98 -16.98 -21.11
CA GLY A 137 3.25 -17.24 -20.40
C GLY A 137 3.09 -17.45 -18.89
N PRO A 138 4.19 -17.45 -18.11
CA PRO A 138 4.13 -17.60 -16.65
C PRO A 138 3.46 -16.38 -15.98
N ALA A 139 2.97 -16.52 -14.76
CA ALA A 139 2.38 -15.41 -14.02
C ALA A 139 3.42 -14.28 -13.79
N PRO A 140 3.12 -13.01 -14.11
CA PRO A 140 4.05 -11.92 -13.92
C PRO A 140 4.25 -11.63 -12.42
N LEU A 141 5.50 -11.36 -12.06
CA LEU A 141 5.92 -10.96 -10.73
C LEU A 141 6.44 -9.51 -10.75
N ILE A 142 6.00 -8.75 -9.76
CA ILE A 142 6.40 -7.37 -9.54
C ILE A 142 6.94 -7.19 -8.13
N ASP A 143 7.81 -6.20 -8.00
CA ASP A 143 8.08 -5.55 -6.73
C ASP A 143 7.29 -4.25 -6.67
N LEU A 144 6.75 -3.90 -5.49
CA LEU A 144 5.93 -2.71 -5.29
C LEU A 144 6.26 -2.06 -3.95
N GLU A 145 6.58 -0.78 -3.96
CA GLU A 145 6.90 -0.01 -2.76
C GLU A 145 5.97 1.20 -2.62
N LEU A 146 5.32 1.35 -1.47
CA LEU A 146 4.57 2.55 -1.11
C LEU A 146 5.48 3.56 -0.41
N ALA A 147 5.53 4.77 -0.98
CA ALA A 147 6.23 5.91 -0.42
C ALA A 147 5.32 7.15 -0.40
N TYR A 148 5.59 8.07 0.51
CA TYR A 148 4.92 9.37 0.59
C TYR A 148 5.91 10.47 0.21
N ARG A 149 5.61 11.23 -0.84
CA ARG A 149 6.47 12.34 -1.30
C ARG A 149 5.81 13.68 -1.01
N PRO A 150 6.56 14.74 -0.67
CA PRO A 150 5.99 16.07 -0.50
C PRO A 150 5.15 16.50 -1.71
N ASP A 151 3.97 17.06 -1.43
CA ASP A 151 3.11 17.65 -2.44
C ASP A 151 3.51 19.11 -2.67
N ARG A 152 4.09 19.40 -3.85
CA ARG A 152 4.56 20.75 -4.20
C ARG A 152 3.42 21.75 -4.37
N GLU A 153 2.20 21.25 -4.63
CA GLU A 153 1.01 22.07 -4.83
C GLU A 153 0.16 22.17 -3.55
N TYR A 154 0.65 21.64 -2.43
CA TYR A 154 -0.09 21.59 -1.17
C TYR A 154 -0.58 22.97 -0.72
N GLU A 155 0.32 23.95 -0.62
CA GLU A 155 -0.02 25.30 -0.13
C GLU A 155 -1.07 25.96 -1.02
N THR A 156 -0.93 25.84 -2.34
CA THR A 156 -1.91 26.37 -3.31
C THR A 156 -3.27 25.69 -3.17
N ARG A 157 -3.29 24.36 -3.00
CA ARG A 157 -4.52 23.60 -2.79
C ARG A 157 -5.22 23.94 -1.49
N VAL A 158 -4.48 24.12 -0.40
CA VAL A 158 -5.04 24.50 0.90
C VAL A 158 -5.59 25.92 0.86
N ALA A 159 -4.86 26.86 0.24
CA ALA A 159 -5.29 28.25 0.11
C ALA A 159 -6.60 28.37 -0.68
N GLY A 160 -6.74 27.61 -1.78
CA GLY A 160 -7.95 27.59 -2.61
C GLY A 160 -9.10 26.75 -2.07
N ALA A 161 -8.89 25.97 -1.00
CA ALA A 161 -9.89 25.07 -0.47
C ALA A 161 -10.75 25.69 0.63
N HIS A 162 -12.02 25.29 0.65
CA HIS A 162 -12.96 25.63 1.71
C HIS A 162 -12.45 25.13 3.07
N GLU A 163 -12.63 25.93 4.13
CA GLU A 163 -12.10 25.67 5.46
C GLU A 163 -12.34 24.23 5.97
N ARG A 164 -13.60 23.77 5.84
CA ARG A 164 -14.03 22.42 6.25
C ARG A 164 -13.29 21.26 5.59
N VAL A 165 -12.71 21.45 4.39
CA VAL A 165 -12.01 20.37 3.66
C VAL A 165 -10.49 20.43 3.81
N ARG A 166 -9.93 21.52 4.33
CA ARG A 166 -8.47 21.72 4.45
C ARG A 166 -7.79 20.60 5.22
N ALA A 167 -8.41 20.09 6.28
CA ALA A 167 -7.87 19.00 7.09
C ALA A 167 -7.72 17.66 6.34
N TYR A 168 -8.43 17.48 5.22
CA TYR A 168 -8.38 16.28 4.37
C TYR A 168 -7.42 16.41 3.19
N ILE A 169 -6.81 17.58 3.01
CA ILE A 169 -5.81 17.81 1.98
C ILE A 169 -4.48 17.29 2.51
N ALA A 170 -3.98 16.21 1.90
CA ALA A 170 -2.69 15.65 2.27
C ALA A 170 -1.55 16.58 1.85
N PRO A 171 -0.56 16.84 2.73
CA PRO A 171 0.69 17.55 2.38
C PRO A 171 1.67 16.65 1.61
N VAL A 172 1.30 15.40 1.37
CA VAL A 172 2.06 14.40 0.65
C VAL A 172 1.23 13.73 -0.41
N ARG A 173 1.91 13.23 -1.44
CA ARG A 173 1.36 12.39 -2.49
C ARG A 173 1.80 10.95 -2.26
N PRO A 174 0.87 9.99 -2.17
CA PRO A 174 1.22 8.57 -2.13
C PRO A 174 1.70 8.11 -3.51
N VAL A 175 2.85 7.45 -3.54
CA VAL A 175 3.49 6.92 -4.74
C VAL A 175 3.74 5.43 -4.57
N LEU A 176 3.29 4.64 -5.53
CA LEU A 176 3.60 3.22 -5.67
C LEU A 176 4.71 3.04 -6.70
N ALA A 177 5.92 2.74 -6.25
CA ALA A 177 7.04 2.42 -7.13
C ALA A 177 7.00 0.94 -7.51
N MET A 178 6.67 0.65 -8.77
CA MET A 178 6.57 -0.70 -9.32
C MET A 178 7.81 -1.05 -10.15
N ARG A 179 8.32 -2.26 -9.96
CA ARG A 179 9.40 -2.85 -10.78
C ARG A 179 9.00 -4.25 -11.23
N TRP A 180 9.41 -4.62 -12.43
CA TRP A 180 9.26 -5.99 -12.90
C TRP A 180 10.31 -6.89 -12.24
N ARG A 181 9.86 -7.89 -11.50
CA ARG A 181 10.72 -8.98 -11.02
C ARG A 181 10.85 -10.06 -12.09
N SER A 182 9.73 -10.46 -12.68
CA SER A 182 9.66 -11.40 -13.78
C SER A 182 8.44 -11.09 -14.64
N ALA A 183 8.66 -10.81 -15.92
CA ALA A 183 7.59 -10.64 -16.90
C ALA A 183 8.19 -10.69 -18.30
N THR A 184 7.48 -11.33 -19.24
CA THR A 184 7.88 -11.34 -20.65
C THR A 184 7.69 -9.96 -21.28
N SER A 185 8.40 -9.65 -22.37
CA SER A 185 8.24 -8.39 -23.08
C SER A 185 6.78 -8.16 -23.55
N ALA A 186 6.09 -9.24 -23.94
CA ALA A 186 4.68 -9.18 -24.34
C ALA A 186 3.77 -8.80 -23.16
N GLN A 187 4.02 -9.37 -21.97
CA GLN A 187 3.31 -9.01 -20.75
C GLN A 187 3.54 -7.56 -20.35
N ARG A 188 4.80 -7.09 -20.33
CA ARG A 188 5.11 -5.69 -20.03
C ARG A 188 4.41 -4.74 -20.99
N LYS A 189 4.43 -5.05 -22.29
CA LYS A 189 3.73 -4.28 -23.32
C LYS A 189 2.21 -4.26 -23.08
N ALA A 190 1.61 -5.41 -22.76
CA ALA A 190 0.18 -5.51 -22.46
C ALA A 190 -0.20 -4.67 -21.22
N PHE A 191 0.58 -4.76 -20.14
CA PHE A 191 0.36 -3.96 -18.93
C PHE A 191 0.48 -2.45 -19.22
N LEU A 192 1.54 -2.04 -19.91
CA LEU A 192 1.77 -0.64 -20.26
C LEU A 192 0.71 -0.07 -21.22
N SER A 193 -0.03 -0.91 -21.95
CA SER A 193 -1.15 -0.47 -22.79
C SER A 193 -2.44 -0.17 -22.00
N GLU A 194 -2.54 -0.67 -20.76
CA GLU A 194 -3.66 -0.37 -19.86
C GLU A 194 -3.42 0.87 -19.00
N VAL A 195 -2.16 1.27 -18.87
CA VAL A 195 -1.76 2.46 -18.15
C VAL A 195 -2.19 3.69 -18.96
N PRO A 196 -3.08 4.57 -18.45
CA PRO A 196 -3.39 5.84 -19.11
C PRO A 196 -2.10 6.57 -19.43
N ASP A 197 -1.99 7.18 -20.62
CA ASP A 197 -0.78 7.86 -21.10
C ASP A 197 -0.21 8.78 -20.01
N GLY A 198 0.81 8.28 -19.33
CA GLY A 198 1.49 8.98 -18.27
C GLY A 198 2.41 10.03 -18.85
N SER A 199 2.50 11.20 -18.21
CA SER A 199 3.54 12.17 -18.58
C SER A 199 4.91 11.50 -18.46
N PRO A 200 5.78 11.59 -19.48
CA PRO A 200 7.13 11.05 -19.38
C PRO A 200 7.85 11.73 -18.19
N ALA A 201 8.44 10.95 -17.28
CA ALA A 201 9.37 11.52 -16.31
C ALA A 201 10.48 12.26 -17.08
N ARG A 202 10.70 13.55 -16.80
CA ARG A 202 11.71 14.37 -17.50
C ARG A 202 13.11 13.75 -17.31
N GLY A 203 13.75 13.32 -18.41
CA GLY A 203 15.14 12.82 -18.42
C GLY A 203 15.36 11.73 -19.49
N TRP A 204 16.32 11.90 -20.40
CA TRP A 204 16.40 11.19 -21.70
C TRP A 204 16.92 9.73 -21.65
N LEU A 205 17.08 9.12 -20.47
CA LEU A 205 17.60 7.76 -20.31
C LEU A 205 16.69 6.94 -19.40
N ARG A 206 16.07 5.87 -19.93
CA ARG A 206 15.25 4.88 -19.20
C ARG A 206 14.09 5.47 -18.36
N ARG A 207 13.15 6.15 -19.02
CA ARG A 207 12.03 6.84 -18.35
C ARG A 207 11.07 5.86 -17.67
N ARG A 208 11.05 5.86 -16.33
CA ARG A 208 9.90 5.40 -15.56
C ARG A 208 8.65 6.14 -16.04
N ARG A 209 7.55 5.42 -16.27
CA ARG A 209 6.26 6.03 -16.57
C ARG A 209 5.54 6.30 -15.26
N THR A 210 5.10 7.54 -15.04
CA THR A 210 4.25 7.88 -13.91
C THR A 210 2.81 7.95 -14.39
N THR A 211 1.93 7.16 -13.81
CA THR A 211 0.49 7.19 -14.08
C THR A 211 -0.29 7.40 -12.78
N ARG A 212 -1.62 7.52 -12.87
CA ARG A 212 -2.51 7.52 -11.71
C ARG A 212 -3.43 6.32 -11.75
N ILE A 213 -3.46 5.56 -10.65
CA ILE A 213 -4.36 4.44 -10.44
C ILE A 213 -5.09 4.69 -9.12
N MET A 214 -6.42 4.76 -9.16
CA MET A 214 -7.26 4.92 -7.96
C MET A 214 -6.82 6.07 -7.02
N GLY A 215 -6.38 7.19 -7.61
CA GLY A 215 -5.93 8.37 -6.86
C GLY A 215 -4.50 8.28 -6.28
N MET A 216 -3.73 7.24 -6.64
CA MET A 216 -2.32 7.10 -6.30
C MET A 216 -1.43 7.23 -7.53
N GLU A 217 -0.28 7.87 -7.38
CA GLU A 217 0.73 7.90 -8.43
C GLU A 217 1.42 6.53 -8.48
N VAL A 218 1.58 5.96 -9.67
CA VAL A 218 2.26 4.69 -9.88
C VAL A 218 3.43 4.92 -10.82
N GLU A 219 4.65 4.66 -10.34
CA GLU A 219 5.86 4.70 -11.13
C GLU A 219 6.17 3.30 -11.65
N VAL A 220 6.06 3.11 -12.95
CA VAL A 220 6.34 1.84 -13.61
C VAL A 220 7.72 1.91 -14.25
N ALA A 221 8.61 1.03 -13.83
CA ALA A 221 9.85 0.78 -14.55
C ALA A 221 9.57 0.11 -15.92
N PRO A 222 10.34 0.45 -16.98
CA PRO A 222 10.22 -0.19 -18.28
C PRO A 222 10.52 -1.70 -18.25
#